data_AF-A0A7S4DQ25-F1
#
_entry.id   AF-A0A7S4DQ25-F1
#
_cell.length_a   1.000
_cell.length_b   1.000
_cell.length_c   1.000
_cell.angle_alpha   90.00
_cell.angle_beta   90.00
_cell.angle_gamma   90.00
#
_symmetry.space_group_name_H-M   'P 1'
#
loop_
_entity.id
_entity.type
_entity.pdbx_description
1 polymer ?
#
loop_
_entity_poly.entity_id
_entity_poly.type
_entity_poly.pdbx_seq_one_letter_code
_entity_poly.pdbx_strand_id
1 'polypeptide(L)'
;MEYLRSQFAQESIEFWIAARAYRKTVLRIENRAVGNLGAEEQERIQTLAKEVVAEYIGDEAKTQVNLSAKMVNEIYEAVDASEACSGTFARAETEVVLLMSRDKLSGFKRSKLFKLLLQHVGSYDVNENTQKAAAVKNIKPSEVGNISPCFRSPKRLSRLEAKQARHVVRT
;
A
#
# COMPACT_ATOMS: atom_id res chain seq x y z
N MET A 1 -4.07 -10.95 -9.36
CA MET A 1 -3.96 -11.86 -8.19
C MET A 1 -2.62 -12.58 -8.14
N GLU A 2 -2.07 -13.06 -9.26
CA GLU A 2 -0.83 -13.88 -9.29
C GLU A 2 0.40 -13.23 -8.61
N TYR A 3 0.65 -11.93 -8.84
CA TYR A 3 1.74 -11.23 -8.17
C TYR A 3 1.60 -11.22 -6.64
N LEU A 4 0.39 -10.98 -6.13
CA LEU A 4 0.13 -10.89 -4.69
C LEU A 4 0.25 -12.25 -4.00
N ARG A 5 -0.13 -13.35 -4.69
CA ARG A 5 0.15 -14.72 -4.24
C ARG A 5 1.62 -14.96 -3.99
N SER A 6 2.48 -14.55 -4.92
CA SER A 6 3.93 -14.69 -4.79
C SER A 6 4.53 -13.86 -3.65
N GLN A 7 3.78 -12.90 -3.12
CA GLN A 7 4.21 -11.98 -2.07
C GLN A 7 3.47 -12.21 -0.74
N PHE A 8 2.72 -13.32 -0.64
CA PHE A 8 1.90 -13.70 0.52
C PHE A 8 1.04 -12.52 1.02
N ALA A 9 0.37 -11.84 0.08
CA ALA A 9 -0.43 -10.64 0.33
C ALA A 9 -1.79 -10.71 -0.40
N GLN A 10 -2.31 -11.92 -0.60
CA GLN A 10 -3.55 -12.16 -1.32
C GLN A 10 -4.78 -11.83 -0.45
N GLU A 11 -4.70 -12.15 0.83
CA GLU A 11 -5.72 -11.88 1.85
C GLU A 11 -6.09 -10.39 1.90
N SER A 12 -5.11 -9.51 1.75
CA SER A 12 -5.32 -8.05 1.70
C SER A 12 -6.27 -7.61 0.58
N ILE A 13 -6.09 -8.12 -0.65
CA ILE A 13 -6.96 -7.73 -1.77
C ILE A 13 -8.32 -8.45 -1.71
N GLU A 14 -8.36 -9.67 -1.18
CA GLU A 14 -9.60 -10.43 -1.01
C GLU A 14 -10.51 -9.78 0.02
N PHE A 15 -9.96 -9.39 1.18
CA PHE A 15 -10.66 -8.58 2.16
C PHE A 15 -11.19 -7.29 1.55
N TRP A 16 -10.39 -6.56 0.78
CA TRP A 16 -10.84 -5.31 0.16
C TRP A 16 -12.04 -5.54 -0.79
N ILE A 17 -12.03 -6.64 -1.56
CA ILE A 17 -13.16 -7.02 -2.42
C ILE A 17 -14.39 -7.36 -1.56
N ALA A 18 -14.21 -8.17 -0.51
CA ALA A 18 -15.28 -8.58 0.39
C ALA A 18 -15.93 -7.39 1.11
N ALA A 19 -15.12 -6.50 1.70
CA ALA A 19 -15.57 -5.29 2.38
C ALA A 19 -16.32 -4.35 1.41
N ARG A 20 -15.86 -4.24 0.17
CA ARG A 20 -16.54 -3.42 -0.86
C ARG A 20 -17.86 -4.04 -1.32
N ALA A 21 -17.94 -5.36 -1.41
CA ALA A 21 -19.17 -6.09 -1.72
C ALA A 21 -20.18 -5.98 -0.57
N TYR A 22 -19.72 -6.11 0.68
CA TYR A 22 -20.50 -5.84 1.88
C TYR A 22 -21.10 -4.42 1.83
N ARG A 23 -20.26 -3.39 1.72
CA ARG A 23 -20.71 -1.98 1.70
C ARG A 23 -21.76 -1.75 0.62
N LYS A 24 -21.55 -2.27 -0.60
CA LYS A 24 -22.51 -2.12 -1.70
C LYS A 24 -23.84 -2.78 -1.41
N THR A 25 -23.82 -3.94 -0.74
CA THR A 25 -25.02 -4.67 -0.36
C THR A 25 -25.77 -3.94 0.74
N VAL A 26 -25.07 -3.50 1.79
CA VAL A 26 -25.66 -2.75 2.90
C VAL A 26 -26.26 -1.43 2.42
N LEU A 27 -25.56 -0.66 1.58
CA LEU A 27 -26.12 0.55 0.99
C LEU A 27 -27.41 0.30 0.19
N ARG A 28 -27.54 -0.84 -0.50
CA ARG A 28 -28.78 -1.18 -1.21
C ARG A 28 -29.93 -1.47 -0.25
N ILE A 29 -29.63 -2.10 0.89
CA ILE A 29 -30.61 -2.39 1.94
C ILE A 29 -31.02 -1.07 2.61
N GLU A 30 -30.06 -0.27 3.07
CA GLU A 30 -30.28 1.04 3.69
C GLU A 30 -31.09 1.99 2.78
N ASN A 31 -30.80 2.02 1.47
CA ASN A 31 -31.54 2.86 0.52
C ASN A 31 -32.96 2.34 0.21
N ARG A 32 -33.22 1.04 0.37
CA ARG A 32 -34.55 0.45 0.18
C ARG A 32 -35.46 0.74 1.37
N ALA A 33 -34.89 0.75 2.57
CA ALA A 33 -35.57 1.07 3.81
C ALA A 33 -35.88 2.58 3.88
N VAL A 34 -37.02 3.00 3.33
CA VAL A 34 -37.48 4.39 3.41
C VAL A 34 -37.89 4.71 4.86
N GLY A 35 -36.97 5.28 5.63
CA GLY A 35 -37.24 5.91 6.93
C GLY A 35 -36.77 5.14 8.15
N ASN A 36 -36.89 3.81 8.17
CA ASN A 36 -36.35 2.98 9.26
C ASN A 36 -35.98 1.59 8.75
N LEU A 37 -34.83 1.09 9.20
CA LEU A 37 -34.33 -0.23 8.84
C LEU A 37 -35.11 -1.29 9.63
N GLY A 38 -35.69 -2.27 8.94
CA GLY A 38 -36.40 -3.36 9.61
C GLY A 38 -35.45 -4.21 10.46
N ALA A 39 -35.95 -4.83 11.53
CA ALA A 39 -35.16 -5.73 12.36
C ALA A 39 -34.53 -6.87 11.54
N GLU A 40 -35.26 -7.43 10.57
CA GLU A 40 -34.76 -8.47 9.66
C GLU A 40 -33.64 -7.96 8.74
N GLU A 41 -33.74 -6.71 8.27
CA GLU A 41 -32.71 -6.11 7.42
C GLU A 41 -31.43 -5.85 8.21
N GLN A 42 -31.57 -5.38 9.45
CA GLN A 42 -30.44 -5.20 10.36
C GLN A 42 -29.80 -6.54 10.71
N GLU A 43 -30.57 -7.58 11.01
CA GLU A 43 -30.05 -8.93 11.24
C GLU A 43 -29.25 -9.43 10.02
N ARG A 44 -29.78 -9.21 8.82
CA ARG A 44 -29.09 -9.60 7.58
C ARG A 44 -27.78 -8.85 7.37
N ILE A 45 -27.72 -7.56 7.72
CA ILE A 45 -26.48 -6.77 7.71
C ILE A 45 -25.48 -7.32 8.74
N GLN A 46 -25.96 -7.68 9.93
CA GLN A 46 -25.10 -8.30 10.96
C GLN A 46 -24.52 -9.63 10.52
N THR A 47 -25.32 -10.51 9.91
CA THR A 47 -24.83 -11.80 9.40
C THR A 47 -23.69 -11.58 8.39
N LEU A 48 -23.87 -10.66 7.44
CA LEU A 48 -22.85 -10.35 6.45
C LEU A 48 -21.58 -9.75 7.10
N ALA A 49 -21.73 -8.91 8.11
CA ALA A 49 -20.59 -8.33 8.82
C ALA A 49 -19.80 -9.42 9.57
N LYS A 50 -20.50 -10.34 10.24
CA LYS A 50 -19.90 -11.48 10.96
C LYS A 50 -19.15 -12.42 10.02
N GLU A 51 -19.68 -12.67 8.82
CA GLU A 51 -18.98 -13.46 7.79
C GLU A 51 -17.64 -12.82 7.39
N VAL A 52 -17.62 -11.50 7.15
CA VAL A 52 -16.39 -10.78 6.81
C VAL A 52 -15.39 -10.80 7.97
N VAL A 53 -15.87 -10.61 9.20
CA VAL A 53 -15.01 -10.64 10.40
C VAL A 53 -14.41 -12.04 10.58
N ALA A 54 -15.21 -13.10 10.50
CA ALA A 54 -14.74 -14.46 10.69
C ALA A 54 -13.67 -14.89 9.67
N GLU A 55 -13.78 -14.43 8.43
CA GLU A 55 -12.86 -14.83 7.35
C GLU A 55 -11.56 -14.01 7.33
N TYR A 56 -11.60 -12.72 7.67
CA TYR A 56 -10.48 -11.80 7.44
C TYR A 56 -9.93 -11.08 8.67
N ILE A 57 -10.67 -11.01 9.78
CA ILE A 57 -10.31 -10.18 10.94
C ILE A 57 -10.09 -11.02 12.19
N GLY A 58 -10.86 -12.11 12.33
CA GLY A 58 -10.77 -13.14 13.36
C GLY A 58 -9.35 -13.46 13.78
N ASP A 59 -9.11 -13.64 15.08
CA ASP A 59 -7.83 -14.19 15.55
C ASP A 59 -7.60 -15.62 15.01
N GLU A 60 -8.70 -16.35 14.78
CA GLU A 60 -8.74 -17.67 14.15
C GLU A 60 -8.98 -17.61 12.63
N ALA A 61 -8.93 -16.42 12.02
CA ALA A 61 -9.17 -16.25 10.60
C ALA A 61 -8.03 -16.88 9.79
N LYS A 62 -8.38 -17.75 8.82
CA LYS A 62 -7.40 -18.37 7.92
C LYS A 62 -6.66 -17.35 7.05
N THR A 63 -7.31 -16.22 6.78
CA THR A 63 -6.82 -15.14 5.92
C THR A 63 -6.82 -13.80 6.65
N GLN A 64 -6.25 -13.77 7.86
CA GLN A 64 -6.18 -12.56 8.67
C GLN A 64 -5.42 -11.44 7.94
N VAL A 65 -6.06 -10.28 7.79
CA VAL A 65 -5.42 -9.09 7.22
C VAL A 65 -4.60 -8.33 8.26
N ASN A 66 -3.53 -7.70 7.80
CA ASN A 66 -2.68 -6.87 8.65
C ASN A 66 -3.39 -5.56 9.05
N LEU A 67 -4.05 -5.57 10.20
CA LEU A 67 -4.71 -4.41 10.80
C LEU A 67 -4.18 -4.17 12.21
N SER A 68 -4.27 -2.92 12.68
CA SER A 68 -3.91 -2.61 14.06
C SER A 68 -4.96 -3.15 15.02
N ALA A 69 -4.54 -3.59 16.21
CA ALA A 69 -5.45 -4.09 17.26
C ALA A 69 -6.58 -3.09 17.58
N LYS A 70 -6.29 -1.78 17.52
CA LYS A 70 -7.30 -0.73 17.70
C LYS A 70 -8.42 -0.83 16.65
N MET A 71 -8.08 -0.99 15.37
CA MET A 71 -9.09 -1.11 14.30
C MET A 71 -9.87 -2.41 14.39
N VAL A 72 -9.19 -3.49 14.75
CA VAL A 72 -9.81 -4.80 14.98
C VAL A 72 -10.87 -4.69 16.09
N ASN A 73 -10.52 -4.07 17.22
CA ASN A 73 -11.45 -3.87 18.33
C ASN A 73 -12.63 -2.97 17.96
N GLU A 74 -12.40 -1.85 17.26
CA GLU A 74 -13.47 -0.97 16.77
C GLU A 74 -14.48 -1.73 15.89
N ILE A 75 -14.01 -2.69 15.09
CA ILE A 75 -14.87 -3.52 14.24
C ILE A 75 -15.64 -4.54 15.08
N TYR A 76 -14.98 -5.22 16.03
CA TYR A 76 -15.67 -6.16 16.92
C TYR A 76 -16.76 -5.46 17.74
N GLU A 77 -16.46 -4.31 18.33
CA GLU A 77 -17.43 -3.52 19.09
C GLU A 77 -18.66 -3.18 18.25
N ALA A 78 -18.49 -2.74 17.00
CA ALA A 78 -19.60 -2.41 16.11
C ALA A 78 -20.44 -3.64 15.71
N VAL A 79 -19.81 -4.81 15.52
CA VAL A 79 -20.50 -6.04 15.13
C VAL A 79 -21.18 -6.72 16.32
N ASP A 80 -20.55 -6.72 17.50
CA ASP A 80 -21.11 -7.30 18.72
C ASP A 80 -22.25 -6.46 19.28
N ALA A 81 -22.17 -5.14 19.18
CA ALA A 81 -23.26 -4.23 19.55
C ALA A 81 -24.46 -4.29 18.57
N SER A 82 -24.38 -5.06 17.49
CA SER A 82 -25.37 -5.09 16.42
C SER A 82 -25.61 -3.73 15.75
N GLU A 83 -24.55 -2.91 15.68
CA GLU A 83 -24.52 -1.57 15.06
C GLU A 83 -23.77 -1.55 13.71
N ALA A 84 -23.41 -2.72 13.17
CA ALA A 84 -22.86 -2.82 11.83
C ALA A 84 -23.74 -2.10 10.78
N CYS A 85 -23.07 -1.33 9.91
CA CYS A 85 -23.63 -0.48 8.88
C CYS A 85 -22.74 -0.50 7.64
N SER A 86 -23.10 0.25 6.59
CA SER A 86 -22.28 0.33 5.37
C SER A 86 -20.85 0.85 5.60
N GLY A 87 -20.64 1.61 6.69
CA GLY A 87 -19.36 2.20 7.07
C GLY A 87 -18.45 1.32 7.94
N THR A 88 -18.90 0.16 8.42
CA THR A 88 -18.18 -0.66 9.42
C THR A 88 -16.73 -0.95 9.05
N PHE A 89 -16.46 -1.25 7.78
CA PHE A 89 -15.11 -1.61 7.32
C PHE A 89 -14.36 -0.48 6.61
N ALA A 90 -14.90 0.74 6.55
CA ALA A 90 -14.37 1.82 5.71
C ALA A 90 -12.92 2.23 6.07
N ARG A 91 -12.61 2.29 7.37
CA ARG A 91 -11.24 2.56 7.84
C ARG A 91 -10.29 1.42 7.52
N ALA A 92 -10.71 0.17 7.74
CA ALA A 92 -9.90 -1.00 7.43
C ALA A 92 -9.63 -1.14 5.92
N GLU A 93 -10.62 -0.89 5.05
CA GLU A 93 -10.41 -0.85 3.60
C GLU A 93 -9.35 0.17 3.21
N THR A 94 -9.40 1.36 3.81
CA THR A 94 -8.45 2.44 3.53
C THR A 94 -7.03 2.02 3.95
N GLU A 95 -6.88 1.45 5.14
CA GLU A 95 -5.59 0.98 5.64
C GLU A 95 -5.01 -0.11 4.73
N VAL A 96 -5.81 -1.12 4.39
CA VAL A 96 -5.36 -2.23 3.55
C VAL A 96 -4.92 -1.74 2.16
N VAL A 97 -5.65 -0.80 1.56
CA VAL A 97 -5.24 -0.16 0.31
C VAL A 97 -3.93 0.59 0.46
N LEU A 98 -3.72 1.31 1.57
CA LEU A 98 -2.47 2.03 1.84
C LEU A 98 -1.29 1.05 2.01
N LEU A 99 -1.46 -0.01 2.79
CA LEU A 99 -0.45 -1.04 2.99
C LEU A 99 -0.06 -1.70 1.66
N MET A 100 -1.05 -2.09 0.87
CA MET A 100 -0.82 -2.66 -0.46
C MET A 100 -0.12 -1.66 -1.40
N SER A 101 -0.54 -0.40 -1.40
CA SER A 101 0.02 0.64 -2.26
C SER A 101 1.47 0.97 -1.92
N ARG A 102 1.82 0.98 -0.63
CA ARG A 102 3.18 1.25 -0.17
C ARG A 102 4.12 0.10 -0.47
N ASP A 103 3.73 -1.12 -0.09
CA ASP A 103 4.67 -2.23 -0.01
C ASP A 103 4.67 -3.09 -1.28
N LYS A 104 3.51 -3.26 -1.92
CA LYS A 104 3.34 -4.24 -3.02
C LYS A 104 3.25 -3.59 -4.40
N LEU A 105 2.70 -2.38 -4.51
CA LEU A 105 2.50 -1.72 -5.81
C LEU A 105 3.82 -1.38 -6.52
N SER A 106 4.83 -0.91 -5.79
CA SER A 106 6.14 -0.56 -6.37
C SER A 106 6.88 -1.80 -6.92
N GLY A 107 6.77 -2.94 -6.21
CA GLY A 107 7.26 -4.23 -6.68
C GLY A 107 6.47 -4.75 -7.87
N PHE A 108 5.14 -4.61 -7.86
CA PHE A 108 4.27 -5.03 -8.96
C PHE A 108 4.63 -4.30 -10.25
N LYS A 109 4.84 -2.98 -10.21
CA LYS A 109 5.25 -2.17 -11.37
C LYS A 109 6.59 -2.61 -11.98
N ARG A 110 7.48 -3.22 -11.19
CA ARG A 110 8.77 -3.75 -11.66
C ARG A 110 8.68 -5.21 -12.14
N SER A 111 7.60 -5.91 -11.79
CA SER A 111 7.41 -7.33 -12.09
C SER A 111 7.24 -7.59 -13.59
N LYS A 112 7.53 -8.84 -14.00
CA LYS A 112 7.31 -9.29 -15.38
C LYS A 112 5.84 -9.19 -15.78
N LEU A 113 4.93 -9.50 -14.87
CA LEU A 113 3.48 -9.46 -15.10
C LEU A 113 3.01 -8.06 -15.52
N PHE A 114 3.50 -7.01 -14.86
CA PHE A 114 3.15 -5.64 -15.22
C PHE A 114 3.74 -5.23 -16.57
N LYS A 115 4.99 -5.64 -16.88
CA LYS A 115 5.60 -5.37 -18.19
C LYS A 115 4.85 -6.07 -19.33
N LEU A 116 4.43 -7.33 -19.13
CA LEU A 116 3.61 -8.06 -20.09
C LEU A 116 2.25 -7.40 -20.30
N LEU A 117 1.62 -6.92 -19.22
CA LEU A 117 0.39 -6.15 -19.31
C LEU A 117 0.58 -4.87 -20.14
N LEU A 118 1.66 -4.13 -19.90
CA LEU A 118 1.97 -2.89 -20.64
C LEU A 118 2.22 -3.15 -22.14
N GLN A 119 2.88 -4.26 -22.46
CA GLN A 119 3.09 -4.70 -23.84
C GLN A 119 1.76 -5.07 -24.51
N HIS A 120 0.88 -5.77 -23.79
CA HIS A 120 -0.41 -6.19 -24.30
C HIS A 120 -1.39 -5.02 -24.52
N VAL A 121 -1.38 -4.03 -23.63
CA VAL A 121 -2.24 -2.83 -23.72
C VAL A 121 -1.68 -1.79 -24.71
N GLY A 122 -0.56 -2.09 -25.38
CA GLY A 122 0.00 -1.26 -26.46
C GLY A 122 0.61 0.06 -25.97
N SER A 123 0.99 0.17 -24.70
CA SER A 123 1.36 1.45 -24.08
C SER A 123 2.87 1.66 -23.84
N TYR A 124 3.76 0.76 -24.25
CA TYR A 124 5.21 0.98 -24.17
C TYR A 124 5.99 0.33 -25.31
N ASP A 125 6.38 1.14 -26.31
CA ASP A 125 7.66 0.93 -27.00
C ASP A 125 8.76 1.37 -26.03
N VAL A 126 9.39 0.40 -25.35
CA VAL A 126 10.68 0.67 -24.71
C VAL A 126 11.71 0.72 -25.82
N ASN A 127 11.85 1.89 -26.45
CA ASN A 127 12.97 2.19 -27.34
C ASN A 127 14.29 2.03 -26.55
N GLU A 128 14.91 0.85 -26.69
CA GLU A 128 16.32 0.57 -27.03
C GLU A 128 17.49 1.32 -26.38
N ASN A 129 17.34 2.20 -25.39
CA ASN A 129 18.49 2.97 -24.89
C ASN A 129 19.23 2.35 -23.68
N THR A 130 18.78 1.21 -23.14
CA THR A 130 19.50 0.57 -22.01
C THR A 130 20.50 -0.51 -22.45
N GLN A 131 20.54 -0.91 -23.73
CA GLN A 131 21.54 -1.86 -24.23
C GLN A 131 22.83 -1.19 -24.76
N LYS A 132 22.81 0.12 -25.06
CA LYS A 132 24.02 0.84 -25.50
C LYS A 132 24.99 1.21 -24.38
N ALA A 133 24.61 1.08 -23.11
CA ALA A 133 25.52 1.32 -21.97
C ALA A 133 26.42 0.11 -21.64
N ALA A 134 26.12 -1.09 -22.17
CA ALA A 134 26.92 -2.30 -21.93
C ALA A 134 27.95 -2.59 -23.03
N ALA A 135 27.89 -1.91 -24.18
CA ALA A 135 28.73 -2.19 -25.34
C ALA A 135 30.01 -1.31 -25.45
N VAL A 136 30.23 -0.35 -24.55
CA VAL A 136 31.42 0.54 -24.58
C VAL A 136 32.46 0.17 -23.53
N LYS A 137 32.71 -1.13 -23.32
CA LYS A 137 33.87 -1.61 -22.54
C LYS A 137 34.59 -2.73 -23.27
N ASN A 138 35.08 -2.44 -24.47
CA ASN A 138 36.12 -3.24 -25.12
C ASN A 138 36.93 -2.34 -26.07
N ILE A 139 37.71 -1.42 -25.50
CA ILE A 139 38.88 -0.84 -26.17
C ILE A 139 40.00 -0.69 -25.11
N LYS A 140 41.01 -1.56 -25.19
CA LYS A 140 42.42 -1.24 -24.90
C LYS A 140 43.07 -0.93 -26.27
N PRO A 141 44.17 -0.16 -26.41
CA PRO A 141 45.27 0.00 -25.45
C PRO A 141 45.93 1.40 -25.40
N SER A 142 46.89 1.54 -24.47
CA SER A 142 48.12 2.35 -24.52
C SER A 142 48.18 3.62 -25.41
N GLU A 143 48.35 4.78 -24.80
CA GLU A 143 49.55 5.63 -24.96
C GLU A 143 49.51 6.84 -24.02
N VAL A 144 50.70 7.21 -23.55
CA VAL A 144 50.99 8.13 -22.44
C VAL A 144 51.06 9.56 -22.95
N GLY A 145 50.42 10.50 -22.24
CA GLY A 145 50.56 11.94 -22.49
C GLY A 145 50.18 12.76 -21.26
N ASN A 146 51.19 13.18 -20.51
CA ASN A 146 51.15 14.02 -19.30
C ASN A 146 50.37 15.33 -19.46
N ILE A 147 49.44 15.65 -18.54
CA ILE A 147 49.22 17.02 -18.01
C ILE A 147 48.73 16.94 -16.53
N SER A 148 49.34 17.78 -15.68
CA SER A 148 49.33 17.89 -14.21
C SER A 148 47.98 18.07 -13.45
N PRO A 149 47.98 17.89 -12.11
CA PRO A 149 46.78 17.80 -11.28
C PRO A 149 46.46 19.09 -10.52
N CYS A 150 45.26 19.65 -10.74
CA CYS A 150 44.68 20.68 -9.86
C CYS A 150 43.16 20.49 -9.80
N PHE A 151 42.63 19.94 -8.72
CA PHE A 151 41.76 20.66 -7.79
C PHE A 151 41.19 19.72 -6.73
N ARG A 152 41.34 20.17 -5.48
CA ARG A 152 41.03 19.46 -4.24
C ARG A 152 39.54 19.31 -4.02
N SER A 153 39.17 18.17 -3.44
CA SER A 153 37.86 17.91 -2.82
C SER A 153 37.63 18.82 -1.60
N PRO A 154 36.41 19.35 -1.40
CA PRO A 154 36.00 19.83 -0.08
C PRO A 154 35.55 18.66 0.80
N LYS A 155 36.14 18.60 1.99
CA LYS A 155 35.92 17.61 3.05
C LYS A 155 34.50 17.70 3.62
N ARG A 156 33.95 16.53 3.98
CA ARG A 156 32.85 16.38 4.95
C ARG A 156 33.19 17.14 6.24
N LEU A 157 32.30 18.04 6.67
CA LEU A 157 32.30 18.60 8.02
C LEU A 157 31.43 17.72 8.92
N SER A 158 32.06 17.12 9.94
CA SER A 158 31.43 16.36 11.00
C SER A 158 30.87 17.27 12.09
N ARG A 159 29.73 16.86 12.67
CA ARG A 159 29.13 17.37 13.91
C ARG A 159 30.19 17.49 15.02
N LEU A 160 30.60 18.70 15.34
CA LEU A 160 30.90 19.26 16.66
C LEU A 160 31.32 20.72 16.39
N GLU A 161 30.94 21.65 17.26
CA GLU A 161 31.22 23.11 17.16
C GLU A 161 30.23 23.97 16.36
N ALA A 162 29.00 24.07 16.87
CA ALA A 162 28.19 25.28 16.74
C ALA A 162 27.34 25.48 18.02
N LYS A 163 28.01 25.45 19.18
CA LYS A 163 27.49 25.96 20.45
C LYS A 163 28.19 27.29 20.77
N GLN A 164 27.73 28.38 20.18
CA GLN A 164 27.87 29.73 20.76
C GLN A 164 27.05 30.75 19.95
N ALA A 165 25.78 30.86 20.28
CA ALA A 165 24.96 32.03 19.97
C ALA A 165 23.85 32.12 21.03
N ARG A 166 24.21 32.57 22.23
CA ARG A 166 23.27 33.12 23.21
C ARG A 166 23.82 34.47 23.67
N HIS A 167 22.90 35.44 23.68
CA HIS A 167 22.93 36.75 24.34
C HIS A 167 23.54 37.95 23.61
N VAL A 168 22.94 39.13 23.93
CA VAL A 168 23.12 40.51 23.45
C VAL A 168 22.12 40.80 22.29
N VAL A 169 21.01 41.55 22.42
CA VAL A 169 20.67 42.78 23.20
C VAL A 169 19.17 42.82 23.55
N ARG A 170 18.86 43.26 24.77
CA ARG A 170 17.59 43.83 25.22
C ARG A 170 17.48 45.29 24.77
N THR A 171 16.34 45.67 24.21
CA THR A 171 15.63 46.94 24.52
C THR A 171 14.16 46.71 24.26
#